data_AF-A0AAE2SDM2-F1
#
_entry.id   AF-A0AAE2SDM2-F1
#
_cell.length_a   1.000
_cell.length_b   1.000
_cell.length_c   1.000
_cell.angle_alpha   90.00
_cell.angle_beta   90.00
_cell.angle_gamma   90.00
#
_symmetry.space_group_name_H-M   'P 1'
#
loop_
_entity.id
_entity.type
_entity.pdbx_description
1 polymer ?
#
loop_
_entity_poly.entity_id
_entity_poly.type
_entity_poly.pdbx_seq_one_letter_code
_entity_poly.pdbx_strand_id
1 'polypeptide(L)'
;MSLPIIHQSTITSSFGKAISVEFCGEHHMGADHIEFIPSEPIAGVKRFFSTNGTALFNEADACFYLYDSSLIVRIHSESWTATHLADAPEIVYKKLVELRSKFYPSGRGGEKQINELTENDWKKGLGAAAEGVFPSAWSPFIDQQKHLR
;
A
#
# COMPACT_ATOMS: atom_id res chain seq x y z
N MET A 1 -0.22 -13.93 21.50
CA MET A 1 -1.53 -14.06 20.85
C MET A 1 -1.68 -12.95 19.83
N SER A 2 -1.66 -13.26 18.54
CA SER A 2 -1.91 -12.28 17.46
C SER A 2 -3.34 -11.76 17.52
N LEU A 3 -3.55 -10.46 17.29
CA LEU A 3 -4.90 -9.90 17.15
C LEU A 3 -5.65 -10.61 16.00
N PRO A 4 -6.97 -10.81 16.11
CA PRO A 4 -7.75 -11.45 15.07
C PRO A 4 -7.76 -10.58 13.81
N ILE A 5 -7.42 -11.16 12.66
CA ILE A 5 -7.62 -10.52 11.34
C ILE A 5 -9.12 -10.43 11.13
N ILE A 6 -9.64 -9.20 11.00
CA ILE A 6 -11.07 -8.96 10.87
C ILE A 6 -11.50 -9.07 9.40
N HIS A 7 -10.65 -8.58 8.50
CA HIS A 7 -10.88 -8.66 7.07
C HIS A 7 -9.54 -8.79 6.33
N GLN A 8 -9.53 -9.58 5.25
CA GLN A 8 -8.36 -9.75 4.39
C GLN A 8 -8.80 -9.65 2.94
N SER A 9 -8.03 -8.89 2.15
CA SER A 9 -8.12 -8.90 0.70
C SER A 9 -6.74 -9.20 0.10
N THR A 10 -6.70 -9.70 -1.13
CA THR A 10 -5.44 -9.94 -1.84
C THR A 10 -5.54 -9.35 -3.23
N ILE A 11 -4.54 -8.55 -3.59
CA ILE A 11 -4.43 -7.89 -4.88
C ILE A 11 -3.33 -8.60 -5.65
N THR A 12 -3.65 -9.15 -6.82
CA THR A 12 -2.71 -9.96 -7.62
C THR A 12 -2.43 -9.27 -8.94
N SER A 13 -1.15 -9.20 -9.31
CA SER A 13 -0.70 -8.70 -10.61
C SER A 13 -0.79 -9.78 -11.69
N SER A 14 -0.71 -9.36 -12.96
CA SER A 14 -0.59 -10.26 -14.12
C SER A 14 0.67 -11.13 -14.10
N PHE A 15 1.68 -10.78 -13.30
CA PHE A 15 2.92 -11.54 -13.11
C PHE A 15 2.85 -12.55 -11.96
N GLY A 16 1.68 -12.72 -11.34
CA GLY A 16 1.48 -13.65 -10.22
C GLY A 16 2.03 -13.16 -8.87
N LYS A 17 2.62 -11.96 -8.82
CA LYS A 17 2.92 -11.30 -7.54
C LYS A 17 1.64 -10.82 -6.88
N ALA A 18 1.61 -10.82 -5.56
CA ALA A 18 0.44 -10.38 -4.81
C ALA A 18 0.82 -9.50 -3.61
N ILE A 19 -0.14 -8.68 -3.18
CA ILE A 19 -0.10 -7.99 -1.89
C ILE A 19 -1.40 -8.31 -1.16
N SER A 20 -1.27 -8.94 0.01
CA SER A 20 -2.38 -9.09 0.94
C SER A 20 -2.54 -7.83 1.78
N VAL A 21 -3.77 -7.38 1.95
CA VAL A 21 -4.16 -6.25 2.80
C VAL A 21 -4.98 -6.82 3.94
N GLU A 22 -4.44 -6.75 5.15
CA GLU A 22 -5.07 -7.24 6.37
C GLU A 22 -5.56 -6.06 7.21
N PHE A 23 -6.83 -6.12 7.61
CA PHE A 23 -7.42 -5.22 8.60
C PHE A 23 -7.31 -5.85 9.99
N CYS A 24 -6.63 -5.15 10.89
CA CYS A 24 -6.22 -5.66 12.20
C CYS A 24 -6.99 -5.04 13.37
N GLY A 25 -8.04 -4.25 13.10
CA GLY A 25 -8.85 -3.59 14.13
C GLY A 25 -8.89 -2.07 13.99
N GLU A 26 -9.91 -1.49 14.61
CA GLU A 26 -10.06 -0.04 14.71
C GLU A 26 -9.13 0.52 15.79
N HIS A 27 -8.43 1.59 15.44
CA HIS A 27 -7.53 2.36 16.28
C HIS A 27 -8.28 3.35 17.18
N HIS A 28 -9.13 4.23 16.60
CA HIS A 28 -10.05 5.17 17.27
C HIS A 28 -10.83 6.00 16.22
N MET A 29 -12.13 6.26 16.42
CA MET A 29 -12.99 7.11 15.57
C MET A 29 -12.98 6.73 14.07
N GLY A 30 -13.06 5.44 13.77
CA GLY A 30 -13.08 4.93 12.39
C GLY A 30 -11.72 4.96 11.68
N ALA A 31 -10.62 5.11 12.43
CA ALA A 31 -9.28 4.86 11.91
C ALA A 31 -8.92 3.38 12.01
N ASP A 32 -8.43 2.78 10.93
CA ASP A 32 -8.20 1.34 10.82
C ASP A 32 -6.70 1.00 10.82
N HIS A 33 -6.31 -0.06 11.53
CA HIS A 33 -4.97 -0.64 11.43
C HIS A 33 -4.88 -1.55 10.21
N ILE A 34 -3.96 -1.22 9.31
CA ILE A 34 -3.78 -1.92 8.04
C ILE A 34 -2.36 -2.48 7.95
N GLU A 35 -2.27 -3.75 7.58
CA GLU A 35 -1.01 -4.42 7.24
C GLU A 35 -0.99 -4.76 5.75
N PHE A 36 0.06 -4.35 5.03
CA PHE A 36 0.32 -4.79 3.66
C PHE A 36 1.41 -5.86 3.67
N ILE A 37 1.14 -6.99 3.02
CA ILE A 37 2.03 -8.15 3.03
C ILE A 37 2.29 -8.56 1.59
N PRO A 38 3.41 -8.12 1.00
CA PRO A 38 3.78 -8.54 -0.34
C PRO A 38 4.16 -10.02 -0.34
N SER A 39 3.89 -10.70 -1.46
CA SER A 39 4.25 -12.11 -1.66
C SER A 39 5.77 -12.33 -1.64
N GLU A 40 6.54 -11.27 -1.89
CA GLU A 40 8.00 -11.24 -1.78
C GLU A 40 8.47 -9.96 -1.09
N PRO A 41 9.64 -9.96 -0.43
CA PRO A 41 10.12 -8.76 0.26
C PRO A 41 10.39 -7.61 -0.72
N ILE A 42 9.91 -6.41 -0.37
CA ILE A 42 10.18 -5.18 -1.12
C ILE A 42 11.34 -4.47 -0.44
N ALA A 43 12.49 -4.38 -1.12
CA ALA A 43 13.71 -3.82 -0.53
C ALA A 43 14.06 -4.42 0.86
N GLY A 44 13.81 -5.72 1.04
CA GLY A 44 14.03 -6.44 2.31
C GLY A 44 12.85 -6.40 3.29
N VAL A 45 11.85 -5.55 3.06
CA VAL A 45 10.67 -5.40 3.92
C VAL A 45 9.59 -6.41 3.55
N LYS A 46 9.16 -7.22 4.52
CA LYS A 46 8.14 -8.28 4.34
C LYS A 46 6.73 -7.85 4.70
N ARG A 47 6.58 -6.72 5.39
CA ARG A 47 5.30 -6.26 5.91
C ARG A 47 5.35 -4.76 6.12
N PHE A 48 4.26 -4.09 5.79
CA PHE A 48 4.10 -2.67 5.96
C PHE A 48 2.92 -2.40 6.89
N PHE A 49 3.06 -1.42 7.77
CA PHE A 49 2.03 -1.00 8.73
C PHE A 49 1.58 0.42 8.39
N SER A 50 0.27 0.65 8.41
CA SER A 50 -0.34 1.95 8.12
C SER A 50 -1.62 2.13 8.93
N THR A 51 -2.02 3.39 9.13
CA THR A 51 -3.37 3.72 9.60
C THR A 51 -4.20 4.19 8.40
N ASN A 52 -5.38 3.61 8.18
CA ASN A 52 -6.25 3.88 7.01
C ASN A 52 -5.56 3.69 5.65
N GLY A 53 -4.50 2.87 5.61
CA GLY A 53 -3.77 2.59 4.39
C GLY A 53 -4.63 1.85 3.37
N THR A 54 -4.39 2.11 2.09
CA THR A 54 -5.03 1.40 0.98
C THR A 54 -3.96 0.86 0.03
N ALA A 55 -4.28 -0.27 -0.61
CA ALA A 55 -3.49 -0.81 -1.72
C ALA A 55 -4.35 -0.90 -2.98
N LEU A 56 -3.74 -0.67 -4.14
CA LEU A 56 -4.34 -0.92 -5.45
C LEU A 56 -3.28 -1.43 -6.44
N PHE A 57 -3.75 -2.05 -7.51
CA PHE A 57 -2.89 -2.49 -8.62
C PHE A 57 -3.41 -1.87 -9.92
N ASN A 58 -2.51 -1.25 -10.68
CA ASN A 58 -2.81 -0.71 -11.99
C ASN A 58 -2.13 -1.56 -13.07
N GLU A 59 -2.94 -2.20 -13.92
CA GLU A 59 -2.44 -3.03 -15.01
C GLU A 59 -1.69 -2.22 -16.07
N ALA A 60 -2.05 -0.95 -16.29
CA ALA A 60 -1.51 -0.15 -17.39
C ALA A 60 -0.03 0.22 -17.24
N ASP A 61 0.45 0.32 -16.00
CA ASP A 61 1.87 0.51 -15.70
C ASP A 61 2.46 -0.64 -14.87
N ALA A 62 1.70 -1.73 -14.73
CA ALA A 62 2.06 -2.92 -13.97
C ALA A 62 2.58 -2.61 -12.56
N CYS A 63 1.98 -1.63 -11.86
CA CYS A 63 2.44 -1.21 -10.54
C CYS A 63 1.39 -1.44 -9.45
N PHE A 64 1.87 -1.86 -8.27
CA PHE A 64 1.14 -1.72 -7.02
C PHE A 64 1.34 -0.33 -6.45
N TYR A 65 0.31 0.19 -5.79
CA TYR A 65 0.35 1.44 -5.06
C TYR A 65 -0.11 1.17 -3.64
N LEU A 66 0.78 1.38 -2.67
CA LEU A 66 0.48 1.36 -1.24
C LEU A 66 0.48 2.79 -0.75
N TYR A 67 -0.60 3.25 -0.14
CA TYR A 67 -0.69 4.65 0.24
C TYR A 67 -1.57 4.89 1.45
N ASP A 68 -1.27 5.99 2.15
CA ASP A 68 -2.12 6.61 3.16
C ASP A 68 -2.19 8.13 2.90
N SER A 69 -2.63 8.94 3.86
CA SER A 69 -2.69 10.40 3.69
C SER A 69 -1.33 11.10 3.60
N SER A 70 -0.23 10.41 3.90
CA SER A 70 1.11 10.98 4.07
C SER A 70 2.13 10.51 3.05
N LEU A 71 1.99 9.27 2.56
CA LEU A 71 2.97 8.63 1.71
C LEU A 71 2.28 7.77 0.65
N ILE A 72 2.80 7.84 -0.57
CA ILE A 72 2.48 6.91 -1.65
C ILE A 72 3.74 6.14 -2.00
N VAL A 73 3.68 4.82 -1.97
CA VAL A 73 4.73 3.91 -2.43
C VAL A 73 4.22 3.20 -3.69
N ARG A 74 4.93 3.39 -4.79
CA ARG A 74 4.69 2.74 -6.08
C ARG A 74 5.71 1.65 -6.32
N ILE A 75 5.24 0.46 -6.65
CA ILE A 75 6.04 -0.75 -6.71
C ILE A 75 5.80 -1.45 -8.05
N HIS A 76 6.85 -1.58 -8.85
CA HIS A 76 6.75 -2.30 -10.12
C HIS A 76 6.57 -3.80 -9.87
N SER A 77 5.51 -4.40 -10.42
CA SER A 77 5.09 -5.76 -10.07
C SER A 77 6.02 -6.86 -10.58
N GLU A 78 6.77 -6.65 -11.65
CA GLU A 78 7.72 -7.66 -12.14
C GLU A 78 9.02 -7.66 -11.32
N SER A 79 9.55 -6.48 -11.01
CA SER A 79 10.89 -6.28 -10.45
C SER A 79 10.90 -6.02 -8.94
N TRP A 80 9.74 -5.78 -8.32
CA TRP A 80 9.58 -5.31 -6.95
C TRP A 80 10.37 -4.04 -6.62
N THR A 81 10.77 -3.26 -7.63
CA THR A 81 11.46 -1.99 -7.41
C THR A 81 10.47 -0.95 -6.92
N ALA A 82 10.77 -0.36 -5.77
CA ALA A 82 9.96 0.67 -5.15
C ALA A 82 10.43 2.08 -5.51
N THR A 83 9.45 2.95 -5.67
CA THR A 83 9.58 4.40 -5.67
C THR A 83 8.53 4.99 -4.74
N HIS A 84 8.71 6.22 -4.30
CA HIS A 84 7.76 6.87 -3.41
C HIS A 84 7.57 8.34 -3.74
N LEU A 85 6.45 8.85 -3.26
CA LEU A 85 6.10 10.25 -3.26
C LEU A 85 5.66 10.60 -1.83
N ALA A 86 6.53 11.32 -1.11
CA ALA A 86 6.19 11.93 0.17
C ALA A 86 5.43 13.24 -0.09
N ASP A 87 4.49 13.58 0.80
CA ASP A 87 3.70 14.82 0.69
C ASP A 87 3.03 14.95 -0.68
N ALA A 88 2.46 13.85 -1.17
CA ALA A 88 1.92 13.80 -2.52
C ALA A 88 0.85 14.87 -2.76
N PRO A 89 0.84 15.54 -3.94
CA PRO A 89 -0.17 16.53 -4.26
C PRO A 89 -1.59 15.95 -4.11
N GLU A 90 -2.53 16.74 -3.60
CA GLU A 90 -3.92 16.32 -3.37
C GLU A 90 -4.58 15.70 -4.62
N ILE A 91 -4.23 16.20 -5.81
CA ILE A 91 -4.71 15.66 -7.07
C ILE A 91 -4.33 14.19 -7.28
N VAL A 92 -3.14 13.78 -6.86
CA VAL A 92 -2.67 12.40 -6.95
C VAL A 92 -3.52 11.51 -6.04
N TYR A 93 -3.78 11.94 -4.80
CA TYR A 93 -4.66 11.22 -3.88
C TYR A 93 -6.08 11.11 -4.42
N LYS A 94 -6.66 12.20 -4.93
CA LYS A 94 -7.99 12.18 -5.54
C LYS A 94 -8.05 11.16 -6.68
N LYS A 95 -7.03 11.11 -7.54
CA LYS A 95 -6.95 10.11 -8.61
C LYS A 95 -6.89 8.68 -8.06
N LEU A 96 -6.06 8.41 -7.06
CA LEU A 96 -5.99 7.08 -6.42
C LEU A 96 -7.32 6.68 -5.76
N VAL A 97 -8.06 7.62 -5.19
CA VAL A 97 -9.39 7.39 -4.60
C VAL A 97 -10.45 7.16 -5.69
N GLU A 98 -10.48 7.95 -6.76
CA GLU A 98 -11.36 7.73 -7.92
C GLU A 98 -11.18 6.31 -8.47
N LEU A 99 -9.93 5.91 -8.59
CA LEU A 99 -9.51 4.59 -9.05
C LEU A 99 -9.93 3.45 -8.12
N ARG A 100 -9.93 3.67 -6.80
CA ARG A 100 -10.36 2.67 -5.83
C ARG A 100 -11.76 2.10 -6.15
N SER A 101 -12.64 2.90 -6.75
CA SER A 101 -13.99 2.46 -7.15
C SER A 101 -14.02 1.64 -8.46
N LYS A 102 -12.95 1.70 -9.26
CA LYS A 102 -12.81 1.03 -10.56
C LYS A 102 -11.99 -0.26 -10.47
N PHE A 103 -11.18 -0.42 -9.42
CA PHE A 103 -10.36 -1.59 -9.17
C PHE A 103 -11.11 -2.59 -8.28
N TYR A 104 -11.63 -3.65 -8.89
CA TYR A 104 -12.25 -4.76 -8.16
C TYR A 104 -11.23 -5.51 -7.28
N PRO A 105 -11.68 -6.17 -6.19
CA PRO A 105 -10.90 -7.13 -5.39
C PRO A 105 -10.36 -8.35 -6.17
N SER A 106 -10.55 -8.41 -7.49
CA SER A 106 -10.06 -9.45 -8.41
C SER A 106 -9.15 -8.93 -9.54
N GLY A 107 -8.75 -7.65 -9.51
CA GLY A 107 -7.51 -7.18 -10.15
C GLY A 107 -7.46 -7.18 -11.68
N ARG A 108 -8.56 -6.85 -12.39
CA ARG A 108 -8.50 -6.57 -13.84
C ARG A 108 -9.21 -5.28 -14.19
N GLY A 109 -8.50 -4.40 -14.89
CA GLY A 109 -8.97 -3.09 -15.30
C GLY A 109 -7.81 -2.12 -15.48
N GLY A 110 -7.21 -2.07 -16.67
CA GLY A 110 -6.31 -0.98 -17.03
C GLY A 110 -7.12 0.26 -17.39
N GLU A 111 -7.12 1.29 -16.54
CA GLU A 111 -7.35 2.64 -17.07
C GLU A 111 -6.12 3.04 -17.89
N LYS A 112 -6.30 3.80 -18.98
CA LYS A 112 -5.16 4.40 -19.71
C LYS A 112 -4.20 5.01 -18.68
N GLN A 113 -2.89 4.83 -18.90
CA GLN A 113 -1.82 5.43 -18.08
C GLN A 113 -2.25 6.80 -17.57
N ILE A 114 -2.35 6.93 -16.25
CA ILE A 114 -2.77 8.16 -15.62
C ILE A 114 -1.55 9.04 -15.61
N ASN A 115 -1.54 10.05 -16.49
CA ASN A 115 -0.43 10.97 -16.66
C ASN A 115 0.00 11.56 -15.30
N GLU A 116 -0.96 11.87 -14.43
CA GLU A 116 -0.70 12.38 -13.09
C GLU A 116 0.02 11.37 -12.18
N LEU A 117 -0.04 10.07 -12.44
CA LEU A 117 0.77 9.08 -11.71
C LEU A 117 2.17 8.92 -12.31
N THR A 118 2.39 9.29 -13.58
CA THR A 118 3.68 9.14 -14.27
C THR A 118 4.51 10.43 -14.33
N GLU A 119 3.88 11.60 -14.22
CA GLU A 119 4.52 12.92 -14.37
C GLU A 119 5.06 13.51 -13.05
N ASN A 120 4.99 12.76 -11.94
CA ASN A 120 5.53 13.19 -10.65
C ASN A 120 7.01 12.81 -10.49
N ASP A 121 7.72 13.57 -9.64
CA ASP A 121 9.13 13.32 -9.29
C ASP A 121 9.25 12.18 -8.25
N TRP A 122 9.02 10.96 -8.72
CA TRP A 122 9.12 9.75 -7.90
C TRP A 122 10.56 9.52 -7.43
N LYS A 123 10.74 9.48 -6.12
CA LYS A 123 12.05 9.19 -5.51
C LYS A 123 12.24 7.69 -5.38
N LYS A 124 13.46 7.20 -5.60
CA LYS A 124 13.77 5.77 -5.46
C LYS A 124 13.60 5.30 -4.01
N GLY A 125 13.17 4.04 -3.85
CA GLY A 125 13.02 3.37 -2.56
C GLY A 125 11.67 3.63 -1.89
N LEU A 126 11.58 3.22 -0.63
CA LEU A 126 10.35 3.20 0.17
C LEU A 126 10.09 4.51 0.96
N GLY A 127 11.04 5.45 0.95
CA GLY A 127 10.92 6.70 1.70
C GLY A 127 10.84 6.45 3.20
N ALA A 128 9.91 7.13 3.88
CA ALA A 128 9.68 6.97 5.31
C ALA A 128 9.25 5.54 5.72
N ALA A 129 8.70 4.76 4.77
CA ALA A 129 8.33 3.36 4.99
C ALA A 129 9.48 2.36 4.79
N ALA A 130 10.73 2.80 4.79
CA ALA A 130 11.90 1.92 4.62
C ALA A 130 12.00 0.79 5.64
N GLU A 131 11.48 1.00 6.85
CA GLU A 131 11.41 -0.02 7.92
C GLU A 131 10.05 -0.73 7.96
N GLY A 132 9.24 -0.61 6.90
CA GLY A 132 7.89 -1.15 6.84
C GLY A 132 6.87 -0.38 7.67
N VAL A 133 7.15 0.85 8.09
CA VAL A 133 6.24 1.66 8.91
C VAL A 133 5.89 2.94 8.17
N PHE A 134 4.63 3.08 7.74
CA PHE A 134 4.16 4.33 7.16
C PHE A 134 4.07 5.42 8.25
N PRO A 135 4.22 6.71 7.88
CA PRO A 135 4.16 7.81 8.85
C PRO A 135 2.84 7.90 9.63
N SER A 136 1.72 7.46 9.03
CA SER A 136 0.42 7.44 9.71
C SER A 136 0.27 6.32 10.73
N ALA A 137 1.15 5.30 10.71
CA ALA A 137 0.98 4.10 11.50
C ALA A 137 1.08 4.39 13.00
N TRP A 138 0.13 3.88 13.77
CA TRP A 138 0.11 4.10 15.21
C TRP A 138 1.15 3.24 15.95
N SER A 139 2.12 3.88 16.59
CA SER A 139 3.26 3.20 17.21
C SER A 139 2.89 2.11 18.22
N PRO A 140 1.93 2.31 19.16
CA PRO A 140 1.55 1.27 20.10
C PRO A 140 1.06 -0.03 19.44
N PHE A 141 0.34 0.05 18.32
CA PHE A 141 -0.06 -1.14 17.57
C PHE A 141 1.15 -1.84 16.94
N ILE A 142 2.07 -1.06 16.35
CA ILE A 142 3.28 -1.60 15.75
C ILE A 142 4.14 -2.30 16.81
N ASP A 143 4.31 -1.67 17.97
CA ASP A 143 5.08 -2.23 19.07
C ASP A 143 4.42 -3.52 19.57
N GLN A 144 3.10 -3.56 19.67
CA GLN A 144 2.38 -4.78 20.02
C GLN A 144 2.63 -5.91 19.01
N GLN A 145 2.57 -5.63 17.71
CA GLN A 145 2.84 -6.64 16.67
C GLN A 145 4.28 -7.15 16.71
N LYS A 146 5.26 -6.28 16.99
CA LYS A 146 6.67 -6.68 17.17
C LYS A 146 6.93 -7.58 18.38
N HIS A 147 6.11 -7.49 19.44
CA HIS A 147 6.25 -8.36 20.62
C HIS A 147 5.55 -9.71 20.43
N LEU A 148 4.56 -9.77 19.56
CA LEU A 148 3.73 -10.96 19.34
C LEU A 148 4.29 -11.93 18.30
N ARG A 149 5.34 -11.52 17.58
CA ARG A 149 5.88 -12.19 16.40
C ARG A 149 7.40 -12.10 16.40
#